data_AF-A0A399EE57-F1
#
_entry.id   AF-A0A399EE57-F1
#
_cell.length_a   1.000
_cell.length_b   1.000
_cell.length_c   1.000
_cell.angle_alpha   90.00
_cell.angle_beta   90.00
_cell.angle_gamma   90.00
#
_symmetry.space_group_name_H-M   'P 1'
#
loop_
_entity.id
_entity.type
_entity.pdbx_description
1 polymer ?
#
loop_
_entity_poly.entity_id
_entity_poly.type
_entity_poly.pdbx_seq_one_letter_code
_entity_poly.pdbx_strand_id
1 'polypeptide(L)'
;MGKKRREEKLRRKTNQRPPLTLKEAFKFFPGLFLRTFLVLTPVTLAMVLLASLGLTFFNNFFVQIAVYLGVYFAFQRFIMGPLYRRPTPRSK
;
A
#
# COMPACT_ATOMS: atom_id res chain seq x y z
N MET A 1 43.22 4.61 -14.47
CA MET A 1 42.10 5.05 -13.60
C MET A 1 40.68 4.63 -14.09
N GLY A 2 40.51 3.81 -15.13
CA GLY A 2 39.17 3.48 -15.68
C GLY A 2 38.39 2.36 -14.99
N LYS A 3 39.07 1.41 -14.32
CA LYS A 3 38.41 0.25 -13.67
C LYS A 3 37.59 0.66 -12.43
N LYS A 4 38.11 1.57 -11.60
CA LYS A 4 37.42 2.07 -10.39
C LYS A 4 36.08 2.79 -10.70
N ARG A 5 36.02 3.54 -11.82
CA ARG A 5 34.80 4.27 -12.24
C ARG A 5 33.70 3.33 -12.74
N ARG A 6 34.07 2.15 -13.25
CA ARG A 6 33.13 1.11 -13.71
C ARG A 6 32.54 0.35 -12.53
N GLU A 7 33.35 0.05 -11.52
CA GLU A 7 32.92 -0.61 -10.28
C GLU A 7 31.97 0.27 -9.45
N GLU A 8 32.22 1.58 -9.39
CA GLU A 8 31.33 2.51 -8.69
C GLU A 8 29.95 2.63 -9.39
N LYS A 9 29.92 2.65 -10.73
CA LYS A 9 28.67 2.61 -11.50
C LYS A 9 27.91 1.29 -11.34
N LEU A 10 28.63 0.17 -11.23
CA LEU A 10 28.03 -1.15 -11.02
C LEU A 10 27.38 -1.25 -9.63
N ARG A 11 28.06 -0.74 -8.60
CA ARG A 11 27.54 -0.67 -7.21
C ARG A 11 26.32 0.24 -7.10
N ARG A 12 26.27 1.36 -7.83
CA ARG A 12 25.08 2.23 -7.90
C ARG A 12 23.87 1.54 -8.52
N LYS A 13 24.07 0.68 -9.53
CA LYS A 13 22.97 -0.11 -10.14
C LYS A 13 22.51 -1.27 -9.25
N THR A 14 23.41 -1.92 -8.51
CA THR A 14 23.04 -3.00 -7.57
C THR A 14 22.22 -2.52 -6.37
N ASN A 15 22.37 -1.27 -5.96
CA ASN A 15 21.65 -0.70 -4.82
C ASN A 15 20.33 -0.01 -5.20
N GLN A 16 20.06 0.13 -6.51
CA GLN A 16 18.76 0.58 -6.99
C GLN A 16 17.80 -0.60 -6.90
N ARG A 17 16.84 -0.50 -5.98
CA ARG A 17 15.69 -1.41 -5.93
C ARG A 17 15.16 -1.53 -7.37
N PRO A 18 15.10 -2.75 -7.96
CA PRO A 18 14.54 -2.88 -9.29
C PRO A 18 13.14 -2.24 -9.28
N PRO A 19 12.81 -1.39 -10.27
CA PRO A 19 11.50 -0.78 -10.33
C PRO A 19 10.47 -1.91 -10.29
N LEU A 20 9.54 -1.83 -9.33
CA LEU A 20 8.49 -2.81 -9.14
C LEU A 20 7.79 -3.01 -10.48
N THR A 21 8.05 -4.14 -11.10
CA THR A 21 7.47 -4.47 -12.41
C THR A 21 5.99 -4.77 -12.17
N LEU A 22 5.11 -4.42 -13.10
CA LEU A 22 3.65 -4.67 -12.96
C LEU A 22 3.34 -6.12 -12.58
N LYS A 23 4.14 -7.07 -13.06
CA LYS A 23 4.06 -8.49 -12.71
C LYS A 23 4.36 -8.79 -11.23
N GLU A 24 5.32 -8.08 -10.63
CA GLU A 24 5.57 -8.15 -9.18
C GLU A 24 4.43 -7.47 -8.41
N ALA A 25 3.90 -6.33 -8.87
CA ALA A 25 2.75 -5.67 -8.25
C ALA A 25 1.50 -6.57 -8.21
N PHE A 26 1.23 -7.32 -9.30
CA PHE A 26 0.14 -8.32 -9.35
C PHE A 26 0.33 -9.47 -8.35
N LYS A 27 1.57 -9.83 -8.00
CA LYS A 27 1.84 -10.85 -6.96
C LYS A 27 1.50 -10.34 -5.55
N PHE A 28 1.61 -9.03 -5.31
CA PHE A 28 1.21 -8.39 -4.06
C PHE A 28 -0.28 -8.02 -4.05
N PHE A 29 -0.90 -7.90 -5.22
CA PHE A 29 -2.30 -7.53 -5.38
C PHE A 29 -3.30 -8.37 -4.58
N PRO A 30 -3.26 -9.72 -4.56
CA PRO A 30 -4.23 -10.50 -3.79
C PRO A 30 -4.11 -10.25 -2.28
N GLY A 31 -2.89 -10.09 -1.75
CA GLY A 31 -2.68 -9.76 -0.34
C GLY A 31 -3.09 -8.33 0.01
N LEU A 32 -2.86 -7.39 -0.91
CA LEU A 32 -3.30 -6.00 -0.78
C LEU A 32 -4.83 -5.92 -0.81
N PHE A 33 -5.44 -6.58 -1.78
CA PHE A 33 -6.89 -6.65 -1.97
C PHE A 33 -7.57 -7.24 -0.73
N LEU A 34 -7.07 -8.35 -0.20
CA LEU A 34 -7.67 -9.00 0.97
C LEU A 34 -7.62 -8.07 2.21
N ARG A 35 -6.51 -7.36 2.42
CA ARG A 35 -6.37 -6.39 3.53
C ARG A 35 -7.26 -5.17 3.33
N THR A 36 -7.27 -4.63 2.12
CA THR A 36 -8.13 -3.50 1.75
C THR A 36 -9.59 -3.88 1.94
N PHE A 37 -10.01 -5.07 1.50
CA PHE A 37 -11.36 -5.58 1.71
C PHE A 37 -11.69 -5.73 3.19
N LEU A 38 -10.80 -6.33 3.99
CA LEU A 38 -10.95 -6.47 5.44
C LEU A 38 -11.12 -5.14 6.17
N VAL A 39 -10.54 -4.06 5.65
CA VAL A 39 -10.67 -2.71 6.22
C VAL A 39 -11.90 -1.99 5.68
N LEU A 40 -12.17 -2.09 4.38
CA LEU A 40 -13.30 -1.42 3.74
C LEU A 40 -14.63 -2.00 4.19
N THR A 41 -14.78 -3.32 4.29
CA THR A 41 -16.05 -3.95 4.67
C THR A 41 -16.61 -3.47 6.02
N PRO A 42 -15.85 -3.46 7.14
CA PRO A 42 -16.37 -2.95 8.39
C PRO A 42 -16.59 -1.43 8.37
N VAL A 43 -15.77 -0.68 7.61
CA VAL A 43 -15.92 0.77 7.47
C VAL A 43 -17.18 1.14 6.70
N THR A 44 -17.45 0.46 5.58
CA THR A 44 -18.68 0.66 4.80
C THR A 44 -19.89 0.20 5.60
N LEU A 45 -19.81 -0.93 6.31
CA LEU A 45 -20.90 -1.39 7.17
C LEU A 45 -21.20 -0.39 8.28
N ALA A 46 -20.17 0.14 8.96
CA ALA A 46 -20.34 1.15 10.00
C ALA A 46 -20.96 2.45 9.44
N MET A 47 -20.50 2.90 8.27
CA MET A 47 -21.08 4.04 7.54
C MET A 47 -22.56 3.84 7.23
N VAL A 48 -22.94 2.67 6.70
CA VAL A 48 -24.33 2.36 6.36
C VAL A 48 -25.19 2.25 7.62
N LEU A 49 -24.69 1.63 8.69
CA LEU A 49 -25.39 1.56 9.97
C LEU A 49 -25.60 2.95 10.57
N LEU A 50 -24.58 3.80 10.59
CA LEU A 50 -24.69 5.18 11.05
C LEU A 50 -25.69 5.98 10.19
N ALA A 51 -25.65 5.81 8.86
CA ALA A 51 -26.64 6.41 7.97
C ALA A 51 -28.07 5.92 8.25
N SER A 52 -28.25 4.62 8.55
CA SER A 52 -29.55 4.03 8.89
C SER A 52 -30.11 4.52 10.23
N LEU A 53 -29.25 4.95 11.15
CA LEU A 53 -29.62 5.60 12.42
C LEU A 53 -30.05 7.07 12.25
N GLY A 54 -30.16 7.55 11.01
CA GLY A 54 -30.63 8.90 10.68
C GLY A 54 -29.51 9.93 10.53
N LEU A 55 -28.23 9.53 10.64
CA LEU A 55 -27.10 10.41 10.35
C LEU A 55 -26.87 10.50 8.84
N THR A 56 -27.74 11.25 8.17
CA THR A 56 -27.63 11.57 6.73
C THR A 56 -26.33 12.29 6.37
N PHE A 57 -25.59 12.80 7.36
CA PHE A 57 -24.24 13.34 7.19
C PHE A 57 -23.28 12.33 6.52
N PHE A 58 -23.43 11.03 6.79
CA PHE A 58 -22.63 9.98 6.16
C PHE A 58 -23.02 9.67 4.69
N ASN A 59 -24.13 10.22 4.19
CA ASN A 59 -24.45 10.20 2.75
C ASN A 59 -23.76 11.33 1.97
N ASN A 60 -23.16 12.30 2.65
CA ASN A 60 -22.49 13.41 1.99
C ASN A 60 -21.15 12.93 1.38
N PHE A 61 -20.95 13.23 0.11
CA PHE A 61 -19.75 12.88 -0.66
C PHE A 61 -18.44 13.30 0.04
N PHE A 62 -18.39 14.49 0.62
CA PHE A 62 -17.19 14.99 1.31
C PHE A 62 -16.89 14.23 2.59
N VAL A 63 -17.93 13.83 3.33
CA VAL A 63 -17.80 13.08 4.58
C VAL A 63 -17.34 11.66 4.28
N GLN A 64 -17.88 11.05 3.23
CA GLN A 64 -17.42 9.75 2.75
C GLN A 64 -15.94 9.80 2.37
N ILE A 65 -15.53 10.79 1.57
CA ILE A 65 -14.12 10.99 1.21
C ILE A 65 -13.24 11.17 2.44
N ALA A 66 -13.63 12.02 3.39
CA ALA A 66 -12.86 12.29 4.59
C ALA A 66 -12.66 11.02 5.43
N VAL A 67 -13.69 10.19 5.59
CA VAL A 67 -13.60 8.93 6.33
C VAL A 67 -12.77 7.90 5.57
N TYR A 68 -12.95 7.75 4.26
CA TYR A 68 -12.11 6.83 3.47
C TYR A 68 -10.64 7.24 3.50
N LEU A 69 -10.34 8.54 3.42
CA LEU A 69 -8.98 9.04 3.57
C LEU A 69 -8.44 8.81 4.98
N GLY A 70 -9.22 9.11 6.02
CA GLY A 70 -8.81 8.88 7.41
C GLY A 70 -8.48 7.41 7.68
N VAL A 71 -9.35 6.51 7.21
CA VAL A 71 -9.12 5.05 7.25
C VAL A 71 -7.89 4.67 6.43
N TYR A 72 -7.73 5.22 5.23
CA TYR A 72 -6.55 4.96 4.41
C TYR A 72 -5.26 5.36 5.13
N PHE A 73 -5.18 6.54 5.75
CA PHE A 73 -4.00 6.96 6.52
C PHE A 73 -3.76 6.08 7.75
N ALA A 74 -4.82 5.75 8.51
CA ALA A 74 -4.71 4.90 9.68
C ALA A 74 -4.21 3.49 9.33
N PHE A 75 -4.71 2.91 8.24
CA PHE A 75 -4.35 1.57 7.78
C PHE A 75 -3.27 1.56 6.69
N GLN A 76 -2.70 2.72 6.34
CA GLN A 76 -1.67 2.85 5.29
C GLN A 76 -0.51 1.90 5.55
N ARG A 77 -0.06 1.85 6.80
CA ARG A 77 1.06 1.01 7.25
C ARG A 77 0.71 -0.49 7.23
N PHE A 78 -0.54 -0.84 7.47
CA PHE A 78 -1.03 -2.22 7.43
C PHE A 78 -1.20 -2.72 5.99
N ILE A 79 -1.77 -1.89 5.11
CA ILE A 79 -2.00 -2.18 3.70
C ILE A 79 -0.64 -2.24 2.95
N MET A 80 0.25 -1.25 3.15
CA MET A 80 1.56 -1.20 2.49
C MET A 80 2.65 -2.05 3.15
N GLY A 81 2.37 -2.70 4.29
CA GLY A 81 3.31 -3.57 5.00
C GLY A 81 4.02 -4.63 4.13
N PRO A 82 3.36 -5.30 3.15
CA PRO A 82 4.01 -6.31 2.30
C PRO A 82 4.90 -5.71 1.21
N LEU A 83 4.71 -4.43 0.85
CA LEU A 83 5.52 -3.74 -0.16
C LEU A 83 6.90 -3.35 0.39
N TYR A 84 7.06 -3.32 1.71
CA TYR A 84 8.36 -3.28 2.38
C TYR A 84 9.02 -4.66 2.30
N ARG A 85 9.48 -5.02 1.10
CA ARG A 85 10.34 -6.19 0.86
C ARG A 85 11.51 -6.10 1.83
N ARG A 86 11.60 -7.03 2.79
CA ARG A 86 12.84 -7.25 3.54
C ARG A 86 13.94 -7.50 2.50
N PRO A 87 15.14 -6.91 2.64
CA PRO A 87 16.25 -7.22 1.74
C PRO A 87 16.43 -8.74 1.77
N THR A 88 16.21 -9.40 0.64
CA THR A 88 16.53 -10.82 0.50
C THR A 88 18.01 -10.96 0.81
N PRO A 89 18.40 -11.73 1.84
CA PRO A 89 19.80 -11.98 2.09
C PRO A 89 20.35 -12.66 0.84
N ARG A 90 21.38 -12.05 0.25
CA ARG A 90 22.13 -12.62 -0.85
C ARG A 90 22.66 -13.96 -0.36
N SER A 91 22.03 -15.07 -0.74
CA SER A 91 22.60 -16.39 -0.54
C SER A 91 23.98 -16.36 -1.19
N LYS A 92 25.01 -16.60 -0.38
CA LYS A 92 26.37 -16.82 -0.86
C LYS A 92 26.41 -18.07 -1.71
#